data_AF-A0A7G7KR61-F1
#
_entry.id   AF-A0A7G7KR61-F1
#
_cell.length_a   1.000
_cell.length_b   1.000
_cell.length_c   1.000
_cell.angle_alpha   90.00
_cell.angle_beta   90.00
_cell.angle_gamma   90.00
#
_symmetry.space_group_name_H-M   'P 1'
#
loop_
_entity.id
_entity.type
_entity.pdbx_description
1 polymer ?
#
loop_
_entity_poly.entity_id
_entity_poly.type
_entity_poly.pdbx_seq_one_letter_code
_entity_poly.pdbx_strand_id
1 'polypeptide(L)' 'MTSQQPPAWIHRGCRIALLDHPDQRHCFEIRHRSGLSLGTCSSLDSARERIDEELPLLRQRLVAAA' A
#
# COMPACT_ATOMS: atom_id res chain seq x y z
N MET A 1 22.27 -5.96 14.37
CA MET A 1 20.82 -5.67 14.51
C MET A 1 20.16 -6.09 13.22
N THR A 2 19.51 -7.24 13.19
CA THR A 2 18.72 -7.67 12.03
C THR A 2 17.48 -6.79 12.00
N SER A 3 17.48 -5.77 11.13
CA SER A 3 16.30 -4.98 10.82
C SER A 3 15.27 -5.90 10.17
N GLN A 4 14.51 -6.64 10.99
CA GLN A 4 13.37 -7.41 10.51
C GLN A 4 12.41 -6.40 9.91
N GLN A 5 12.36 -6.36 8.58
CA GLN A 5 11.36 -5.57 7.91
C GLN A 5 9.99 -6.03 8.42
N PRO A 6 9.09 -5.09 8.74
CA PRO A 6 7.75 -5.47 9.16
C PRO A 6 7.12 -6.38 8.09
N PRO A 7 6.31 -7.37 8.51
CA PRO A 7 5.68 -8.29 7.59
C PRO A 7 4.93 -7.49 6.52
N ALA A 8 5.18 -7.85 5.26
CA ALA A 8 4.63 -7.16 4.12
C ALA A 8 4.11 -8.17 3.09
N TRP A 9 2.95 -7.83 2.53
CA TRP A 9 2.30 -8.58 1.46
C TRP A 9 2.39 -7.80 0.15
N ILE A 10 2.44 -8.52 -0.96
CA ILE A 10 2.45 -7.91 -2.29
C ILE A 10 1.14 -8.25 -3.00
N HIS A 11 0.45 -7.23 -3.52
CA HIS A 11 -0.78 -7.38 -4.29
C HIS A 11 -0.79 -6.42 -5.50
N ARG A 12 -0.93 -6.97 -6.72
CA ARG A 12 -0.95 -6.23 -8.00
C ARG A 12 0.18 -5.21 -8.23
N GLY A 13 1.35 -5.45 -7.64
CA GLY A 13 2.50 -4.52 -7.71
C GLY A 13 2.50 -3.45 -6.63
N CYS A 14 1.63 -3.58 -5.63
CA CYS A 14 1.57 -2.76 -4.42
C CYS A 14 2.07 -3.57 -3.23
N ARG A 15 2.90 -2.96 -2.38
CA ARG A 15 3.34 -3.47 -1.10
C ARG A 15 2.38 -3.00 -0.02
N ILE A 16 1.87 -3.92 0.78
CA ILE A 16 1.03 -3.69 1.95
C ILE A 16 1.92 -4.04 3.15
N ALA A 17 2.32 -3.06 3.96
CA ALA A 17 3.18 -3.27 5.12
C ALA A 17 2.47 -2.89 6.40
N LEU A 18 2.66 -3.67 7.46
CA LEU A 18 2.17 -3.30 8.79
C LEU A 18 2.92 -2.06 9.30
N LEU A 19 2.16 -1.06 9.75
CA LEU A 19 2.67 0.12 10.43
C LEU A 19 2.77 -0.17 11.93
N ASP A 20 3.91 0.19 12.52
CA ASP A 20 4.20 0.03 13.95
C ASP A 20 3.58 1.19 14.76
N HIS A 21 2.33 1.54 14.44
CA HIS A 21 1.65 2.67 15.05
C HIS A 21 0.68 2.19 16.15
N PRO A 22 0.68 2.80 17.35
CA PRO A 22 -0.20 2.40 18.45
C PRO A 22 -1.70 2.65 18.20
N ASP A 23 -2.05 3.29 17.09
CA ASP A 23 -3.42 3.66 16.74
C ASP A 23 -3.96 2.69 15.68
N GLN A 24 -4.90 1.82 16.09
CA GLN A 24 -5.41 0.69 15.29
C GLN A 24 -6.19 1.11 14.02
N ARG A 25 -6.36 2.40 13.77
CA ARG A 25 -7.07 2.92 12.59
C ARG A 25 -6.26 2.82 11.30
N HIS A 26 -4.94 2.79 11.39
CA HIS A 26 -4.04 2.77 10.23
C HIS A 26 -2.95 1.70 10.40
N CYS A 27 -3.37 0.44 10.43
CA CYS A 27 -2.49 -0.71 10.63
C CYS A 27 -1.62 -1.01 9.40
N PHE A 28 -2.07 -0.68 8.19
CA PHE A 28 -1.36 -1.04 6.96
C PHE A 28 -1.10 0.18 6.08
N GLU A 29 0.12 0.31 5.58
CA GLU A 29 0.49 1.23 4.51
C GLU A 29 0.52 0.49 3.17
N ILE A 30 -0.04 1.12 2.14
CA ILE A 30 -0.07 0.59 0.78
C ILE A 30 0.80 1.47 -0.13
N ARG A 31 1.81 0.87 -0.77
CA ARG A 31 2.73 1.58 -1.67
C ARG A 31 2.89 0.86 -3.00
N HIS A 32 2.64 1.54 -4.11
CA HIS A 32 2.89 0.98 -5.44
C HIS A 32 4.40 0.90 -5.73
N ARG A 33 4.82 -0.04 -6.59
CA ARG A 33 6.23 -0.21 -6.99
C ARG A 33 6.87 1.05 -7.60
N SER A 34 6.07 2.00 -8.07
CA SER A 34 6.55 3.31 -8.53
C SER A 34 7.00 4.23 -7.40
N GLY A 35 6.85 3.82 -6.14
CA GLY A 35 7.14 4.62 -4.95
C GLY A 35 5.96 5.45 -4.43
N LEU A 36 4.85 5.50 -5.19
CA LEU A 36 3.66 6.28 -4.80
C LEU A 36 2.83 5.57 -3.74
N SER A 37 2.39 6.31 -2.73
CA SER A 37 1.48 5.80 -1.70
C SER A 37 0.04 5.79 -2.21
N LEU A 38 -0.66 4.68 -1.96
CA LEU A 38 -2.10 4.51 -2.19
C LEU A 38 -2.90 4.75 -0.89
N GLY A 39 -2.21 5.11 0.19
CA GLY A 39 -2.79 5.43 1.50
C GLY A 39 -2.64 4.32 2.53
N THR A 40 -3.41 4.44 3.61
CA THR A 40 -3.42 3.52 4.74
C THR A 40 -4.80 2.95 5.02
N CYS A 41 -4.86 1.81 5.69
CA CYS A 41 -6.10 1.13 6.08
C CYS A 41 -5.92 0.27 7.34
N SER A 42 -7.03 -0.19 7.92
CA SER A 42 -7.05 -0.96 9.17
C SER A 42 -7.07 -2.48 8.98
N SER A 43 -7.33 -2.98 7.75
CA SER A 43 -7.43 -4.41 7.44
C SER A 43 -6.79 -4.76 6.09
N LEU A 44 -6.44 -6.04 5.91
CA LEU A 44 -5.92 -6.53 4.62
C LEU A 44 -6.98 -6.52 3.51
N ASP A 45 -8.24 -6.77 3.83
CA ASP A 45 -9.34 -6.74 2.86
C ASP A 45 -9.55 -5.32 2.33
N SER A 46 -9.60 -4.32 3.22
CA SER A 46 -9.67 -2.91 2.81
C SER A 46 -8.43 -2.47 2.04
N ALA A 47 -7.26 -3.05 2.32
CA ALA A 47 -6.06 -2.79 1.53
C ALA A 47 -6.21 -3.26 0.08
N ARG A 48 -6.81 -4.43 -0.13
CA ARG A 48 -7.05 -5.01 -1.45
C ARG A 48 -8.08 -4.22 -2.23
N GLU A 49 -9.20 -3.87 -1.60
CA GLU A 49 -10.24 -3.01 -2.18
C GLU A 49 -9.65 -1.67 -2.63
N ARG A 50 -8.88 -1.00 -1.76
CA ARG A 50 -8.22 0.26 -2.10
C ARG A 50 -7.28 0.13 -3.29
N ILE A 51 -6.51 -0.97 -3.36
CA ILE A 51 -5.63 -1.22 -4.51
C ILE A 51 -6.45 -1.36 -5.79
N ASP A 52 -7.55 -2.11 -5.75
CA ASP A 52 -8.38 -2.32 -6.94
C ASP A 52 -9.05 -1.01 -7.42
N GLU A 53 -9.42 -0.11 -6.50
CA GLU A 53 -10.00 1.20 -6.81
C GLU A 53 -8.96 2.23 -7.33
N GLU A 54 -7.82 2.36 -6.63
CA GLU A 54 -6.86 3.44 -6.86
C GLU A 54 -5.80 3.10 -7.91
N LEU A 55 -5.45 1.82 -8.09
CA LEU A 55 -4.39 1.41 -9.02
C LEU A 55 -4.69 1.76 -10.49
N PRO A 56 -5.92 1.62 -11.02
CA PRO A 56 -6.25 2.07 -12.37
C PRO A 56 -6.00 3.57 -12.56
N LEU A 57 -6.44 4.39 -11.60
CA LEU A 57 -6.24 5.85 -11.62
C LEU A 57 -4.76 6.20 -11.55
N LEU A 58 -4.00 5.54 -10.68
CA LEU A 58 -2.55 5.71 -10.57
C LEU A 58 -1.85 5.40 -11.90
N ARG A 59 -2.22 4.30 -12.56
CA ARG A 59 -1.63 3.92 -13.85
C ARG A 59 -1.94 4.94 -14.95
N GLN A 60 -3.17 5.44 -15.01
CA GLN A 60 -3.53 6.51 -15.95
C GLN A 60 -2.68 7.77 -15.72
N ARG A 61 -2.50 8.18 -14.46
CA ARG A 61 -1.65 9.32 -14.08
C ARG A 61 -0.18 9.11 -14.46
N LEU A 62 0.34 7.91 -14.26
CA LEU A 62 1.73 7.57 -14.62
C LEU A 62 1.95 7.60 -16.13
N VAL A 63 0.99 7.10 -16.91
CA VAL A 63 1.05 7.15 -18.39
C VAL A 63 0.95 8.58 -18.89
N ALA A 64 0.07 9.41 -18.31
CA ALA A 64 -0.08 10.81 -18.70
C ALA A 64 1.14 11.68 -18.35
N ALA A 65 1.99 11.23 -17.42
CA ALA A 65 3.20 11.92 -16.98
C ALA A 65 4.49 11.42 -17.66
N ALA A 66 4.40 10.41 -18.53
CA ALA A 66 5.51 9.80 -19.27
C ALA A 66 5.56 10.33 -20.71
#